data_AF-A0A834HGI2-F1
#
_entry.id   AF-A0A834HGI2-F1
#
_cell.length_a   1.000
_cell.length_b   1.000
_cell.length_c   1.000
_cell.angle_alpha   90.00
_cell.angle_beta   90.00
_cell.angle_gamma   90.00
#
_symmetry.space_group_name_H-M   'P 1'
#
loop_
_entity.id
_entity.type
_entity.pdbx_description
1 polymer ?
#
loop_
_entity_poly.entity_id
_entity_poly.type
_entity_poly.pdbx_seq_one_letter_code
_entity_poly.pdbx_strand_id
1 'polypeptide(L)'
;MASMAWILTGSTHNPLQKWPTWVPSSTSGGLPWQPTPTNTPDNQRCFQPRPSINGLNYPAQSISNSLDWINLMAYDFYDPSWAKVTNSHAALYEPLGPIRGSYGVGSWIQAGVSPKKLVLGMPLYGYAWQLADTNNQGLLAPADGPVGSGNMAMRYGEILGFIAENKAATVYNGTIVSNYCYAGTTWIGYDGTQSISAKVSYIK
;
A
#
# COMPACT_ATOMS: atom_id res chain seq x y z
N MET A 1 -2.27 -11.24 6.59
CA MET A 1 -2.32 -9.97 7.36
C MET A 1 -2.28 -8.86 6.34
N ALA A 2 -3.33 -8.05 6.23
CA ALA A 2 -3.40 -6.98 5.22
C ALA A 2 -2.64 -5.75 5.72
N SER A 3 -1.63 -5.31 4.97
CA SER A 3 -0.94 -4.04 5.20
C SER A 3 -1.93 -2.88 5.03
N MET A 4 -2.24 -2.19 6.13
CA MET A 4 -2.91 -0.90 6.11
C MET A 4 -1.87 0.21 6.21
N ALA A 5 -2.11 1.27 5.43
CA ALA A 5 -1.33 2.49 5.25
C ALA A 5 -0.38 2.83 6.42
N TRP A 6 0.91 2.73 6.16
CA TRP A 6 1.94 3.30 7.01
C TRP A 6 2.03 4.83 6.81
N ILE A 7 2.59 5.56 7.78
CA ILE A 7 2.90 7.01 7.66
C ILE A 7 4.41 7.23 7.74
N LEU A 8 4.97 8.02 6.81
CA LEU A 8 6.26 8.68 6.99
C LEU A 8 6.01 10.17 7.29
N THR A 9 6.61 10.69 8.36
CA THR A 9 6.43 12.09 8.77
C THR A 9 7.55 12.96 8.19
N GLY A 10 7.23 14.21 7.84
CA GLY A 10 8.20 15.25 7.48
C GLY A 10 7.94 16.50 8.31
N SER A 11 8.99 17.21 8.71
CA SER A 11 8.91 18.50 9.40
C SER A 11 9.85 19.51 8.75
N THR A 12 9.38 20.73 8.55
CA THR A 12 10.19 21.85 8.02
C THR A 12 11.05 22.55 9.08
N HIS A 13 10.90 22.19 10.37
CA HIS A 13 11.49 22.94 11.48
C HIS A 13 12.83 22.41 12.01
N ASN A 14 13.43 21.38 11.41
CA ASN A 14 14.76 20.91 11.85
C ASN A 14 15.56 20.19 10.73
N PRO A 15 16.54 20.84 10.07
CA PRO A 15 17.32 20.25 8.98
C PRO A 15 18.36 19.19 9.43
N LEU A 16 18.41 18.81 10.72
CA LEU A 16 19.43 17.89 11.25
C LEU A 16 18.90 16.59 11.88
N GLN A 17 17.64 16.22 11.63
CA GLN A 17 17.12 14.96 12.16
C GLN A 17 17.65 13.77 11.33
N LYS A 18 18.75 13.17 11.80
CA LYS A 18 19.30 11.92 11.26
C LYS A 18 18.24 10.82 11.33
N TRP A 19 18.04 10.14 10.19
CA TRP A 19 17.19 8.97 10.03
C TRP A 19 17.54 7.89 11.06
N PRO A 20 16.57 7.30 11.79
CA PRO A 20 16.88 6.17 12.66
C PRO A 20 17.22 4.95 11.81
N THR A 21 18.40 4.39 12.03
CA THR A 21 18.77 3.04 11.57
C THR A 21 17.97 2.00 12.34
N TRP A 22 17.58 0.93 11.64
CA TRP A 22 16.86 -0.23 12.16
C TRP A 22 17.51 -0.81 13.43
N VAL A 23 16.72 -0.97 14.50
CA VAL A 23 17.03 -1.85 15.62
C VAL A 23 15.77 -2.66 15.95
N PRO A 24 15.79 -4.00 15.87
CA PRO A 24 14.69 -4.81 16.36
C PRO A 24 14.80 -4.92 17.89
N SER A 25 13.85 -4.35 18.63
CA SER A 25 13.78 -4.56 20.08
C SER A 25 12.83 -5.70 20.42
N SER A 26 13.38 -6.89 20.64
CA SER A 26 12.78 -7.90 21.52
C SER A 26 13.07 -7.51 22.97
N THR A 27 12.03 -7.27 23.79
CA THR A 27 11.84 -7.89 25.13
C THR A 27 10.63 -7.28 25.86
N SER A 28 9.92 -8.20 26.51
CA SER A 28 8.82 -8.12 27.48
C SER A 28 8.91 -7.08 28.61
N GLY A 29 7.76 -6.50 28.97
CA GLY A 29 7.51 -5.85 30.27
C GLY A 29 6.10 -5.21 30.36
N GLY A 30 5.18 -5.79 31.14
CA GLY A 30 3.83 -5.24 31.46
C GLY A 30 3.88 -3.96 32.30
N LEU A 31 2.84 -3.15 32.50
CA LEU A 31 1.42 -3.34 32.90
C LEU A 31 0.62 -2.02 32.59
N PRO A 32 -0.62 -1.80 33.05
CA PRO A 32 -1.89 -2.42 32.64
C PRO A 32 -2.89 -1.36 32.13
N TRP A 33 -3.72 -1.68 31.14
CA TRP A 33 -4.96 -0.93 30.92
C TRP A 33 -6.10 -1.94 30.80
N GLN A 34 -7.02 -1.92 31.75
CA GLN A 34 -8.23 -2.73 31.70
C GLN A 34 -9.22 -2.08 30.73
N PRO A 35 -9.84 -2.84 29.81
CA PRO A 35 -10.90 -2.30 28.97
C PRO A 35 -12.18 -2.15 29.77
N THR A 36 -12.82 -0.98 29.68
CA THR A 36 -14.20 -0.78 30.14
C THR A 36 -15.15 -1.67 29.33
N PRO A 37 -16.12 -2.36 29.95
CA PRO A 37 -17.02 -3.26 29.25
C PRO A 37 -18.13 -2.44 28.58
N THR A 38 -18.06 -2.28 27.26
CA THR A 38 -19.25 -1.89 26.48
C THR A 38 -20.00 -3.15 26.10
N ASN A 39 -21.08 -3.41 26.83
CA ASN A 39 -22.10 -4.39 26.46
C ASN A 39 -22.79 -3.93 25.17
N THR A 40 -22.26 -4.35 24.01
CA THR A 40 -22.97 -4.34 22.74
C THR A 40 -22.91 -5.74 22.14
N PRO A 41 -24.04 -6.31 21.69
CA PRO A 41 -24.08 -7.65 21.09
C PRO A 41 -23.08 -7.79 19.94
N ASP A 42 -22.43 -8.94 19.91
CA ASP A 42 -21.17 -9.27 19.21
C ASP A 42 -21.27 -9.32 17.66
N ASN A 43 -22.23 -8.63 17.05
CA ASN A 43 -22.49 -8.68 15.61
C ASN A 43 -22.54 -7.32 14.90
N GLN A 44 -22.18 -6.23 15.58
CA GLN A 44 -21.90 -4.94 14.94
C GLN A 44 -20.50 -4.45 15.31
N ARG A 45 -19.48 -5.07 14.71
CA ARG A 45 -18.19 -4.38 14.54
C ARG A 45 -18.44 -3.17 13.66
N CYS A 46 -18.81 -2.05 14.29
CA CYS A 46 -18.86 -0.75 13.65
C CYS A 46 -17.52 -0.55 12.93
N PHE A 47 -17.56 -0.66 11.60
CA PHE A 47 -16.46 -0.26 10.73
C PHE A 47 -16.18 1.21 11.01
N GLN A 48 -15.27 1.48 11.93
CA GLN A 48 -14.77 2.83 12.14
C GLN A 48 -13.81 3.09 10.99
N PRO A 49 -14.06 4.11 10.14
CA PRO A 49 -13.18 4.51 9.06
C PRO A 49 -11.99 5.27 9.63
N ARG A 50 -11.31 4.69 10.62
CA ARG A 50 -10.17 5.27 11.28
C ARG A 50 -8.90 4.65 10.71
N PRO A 51 -7.87 5.46 10.45
CA PRO A 51 -6.57 4.93 10.10
C PRO A 51 -6.11 4.04 11.25
N SER A 52 -5.98 2.75 10.96
CA SER A 52 -5.63 1.74 11.95
C SER A 52 -4.63 0.74 11.38
N ILE A 53 -3.78 0.23 12.25
CA ILE A 53 -2.84 -0.86 11.97
C ILE A 53 -3.06 -1.93 13.04
N ASN A 54 -3.38 -3.15 12.62
CA ASN A 54 -3.59 -4.29 13.53
C ASN A 54 -4.59 -4.01 14.67
N GLY A 55 -5.65 -3.23 14.38
CA GLY A 55 -6.67 -2.85 15.37
C GLY A 55 -6.33 -1.67 16.26
N LEU A 56 -5.14 -1.07 16.11
CA LEU A 56 -4.74 0.16 16.79
C LEU A 56 -5.10 1.39 15.95
N ASN A 57 -5.82 2.34 16.52
CA ASN A 57 -6.17 3.60 15.85
C ASN A 57 -5.05 4.62 16.02
N TYR A 58 -4.68 5.29 14.93
CA TYR A 58 -3.81 6.47 15.02
C TYR A 58 -4.52 7.62 15.75
N PRO A 59 -3.79 8.43 16.54
CA PRO A 59 -4.34 9.63 17.15
C PRO A 59 -4.46 10.75 16.11
N ALA A 60 -5.43 10.60 15.19
CA ALA A 60 -5.59 11.44 14.01
C ALA A 60 -5.69 12.95 14.34
N GLN A 61 -6.35 13.32 15.44
CA GLN A 61 -6.42 14.71 15.88
C GLN A 61 -5.06 15.27 16.30
N SER A 62 -4.30 14.51 17.09
CA SER A 62 -2.95 14.91 17.51
C SER A 62 -2.01 15.05 16.32
N ILE A 63 -2.11 14.13 15.36
CA ILE A 63 -1.38 14.18 14.08
C ILE A 63 -1.76 15.44 13.29
N SER A 64 -3.06 15.71 13.13
CA SER A 64 -3.58 16.87 12.41
C SER A 64 -3.11 18.19 13.05
N ASN A 65 -3.03 18.25 14.38
CA ASN A 65 -2.63 19.45 15.11
C ASN A 65 -1.10 19.68 15.11
N SER A 66 -0.30 18.61 15.02
CA SER A 66 1.14 18.68 15.27
C SER A 66 2.00 18.64 14.00
N LEU A 67 1.49 18.05 12.91
CA LEU A 67 2.25 17.87 11.67
C LEU A 67 1.81 18.83 10.58
N ASP A 68 2.77 19.27 9.77
CA ASP A 68 2.50 20.05 8.56
C ASP A 68 1.74 19.20 7.53
N TRP A 69 2.21 17.96 7.31
CA TRP A 69 1.56 16.95 6.47
C TRP A 69 1.91 15.53 6.92
N ILE A 70 1.21 14.54 6.35
CA ILE A 70 1.50 13.11 6.47
C ILE A 70 1.66 12.48 5.09
N ASN A 71 2.68 11.64 4.93
CA ASN A 71 2.82 10.81 3.73
C ASN A 71 2.02 9.52 3.90
N LEU A 72 1.01 9.33 3.08
CA LEU A 72 0.19 8.13 3.05
C LEU A 72 0.87 7.05 2.23
N MET A 73 1.24 5.93 2.85
CA MET A 73 1.76 4.77 2.11
C MET A 73 0.62 3.97 1.49
N ALA A 74 0.09 4.48 0.38
CA ALA A 74 -0.95 3.84 -0.42
C ALA A 74 -0.38 2.79 -1.39
N TYR A 75 0.50 1.94 -0.87
CA TYR A 75 1.21 0.88 -1.59
C TYR A 75 1.51 -0.29 -0.63
N ASP A 76 2.11 -1.36 -1.16
CA ASP A 76 2.36 -2.63 -0.44
C ASP A 76 1.09 -3.34 0.02
N PHE A 77 -0.01 -3.16 -0.70
CA PHE A 77 -1.28 -3.84 -0.46
C PHE A 77 -1.19 -5.35 -0.70
N TYR A 78 -0.42 -5.74 -1.71
CA TYR A 78 -0.21 -7.13 -2.10
C TYR A 78 1.26 -7.33 -2.45
N ASP A 79 1.82 -8.43 -1.95
CA ASP A 79 3.23 -8.80 -2.16
C ASP A 79 3.33 -10.34 -2.36
N PRO A 80 4.23 -10.80 -3.26
CA PRO A 80 4.37 -12.21 -3.61
C PRO A 80 4.89 -13.13 -2.49
N SER A 81 5.38 -12.61 -1.37
CA SER A 81 5.79 -13.44 -0.22
C SER A 81 4.61 -14.14 0.46
N TRP A 82 3.40 -13.58 0.33
CA TRP A 82 2.20 -14.13 0.97
C TRP A 82 1.00 -14.24 0.02
N ALA A 83 0.90 -13.39 -1.00
CA ALA A 83 -0.20 -13.43 -1.95
C ALA A 83 0.04 -14.56 -2.99
N LYS A 84 -0.83 -15.56 -2.99
CA LYS A 84 -0.83 -16.68 -3.96
C LYS A 84 -1.52 -16.36 -5.29
N VAL A 85 -1.83 -15.09 -5.50
CA VAL A 85 -2.41 -14.58 -6.73
C VAL A 85 -1.76 -13.25 -7.09
N THR A 86 -1.68 -12.96 -8.39
CA THR A 86 -1.21 -11.67 -8.89
C THR A 86 -2.16 -10.55 -8.46
N ASN A 87 -1.63 -9.40 -8.07
CA ASN A 87 -2.47 -8.24 -7.77
C ASN A 87 -1.69 -6.93 -7.84
N SER A 88 -2.39 -5.81 -7.88
CA SER A 88 -1.76 -4.49 -7.75
C SER A 88 -1.42 -4.21 -6.30
N HIS A 89 -0.14 -3.88 -6.05
CA HIS A 89 0.31 -3.47 -4.72
C HIS A 89 -0.09 -2.03 -4.36
N ALA A 90 -0.60 -1.24 -5.30
CA ALA A 90 -0.83 0.19 -5.11
C ALA A 90 -2.12 0.69 -5.78
N ALA A 91 -3.13 -0.17 -5.93
CA ALA A 91 -4.39 0.18 -6.56
C ALA A 91 -5.04 1.43 -5.93
N LEU A 92 -5.44 2.40 -6.75
CA LEU A 92 -6.17 3.58 -6.27
C LEU A 92 -7.60 3.22 -5.91
N TYR A 93 -8.23 2.40 -6.75
CA TYR A 93 -9.57 1.86 -6.56
C TYR A 93 -9.52 0.34 -6.56
N GLU A 94 -10.44 -0.29 -5.85
CA GLU A 94 -10.62 -1.74 -5.82
C GLU A 94 -12.11 -2.00 -5.60
N PRO A 95 -12.86 -2.51 -6.60
CA PRO A 95 -14.31 -2.62 -6.49
C PRO A 95 -14.79 -3.48 -5.31
N LEU A 96 -13.98 -4.45 -4.87
CA LEU A 96 -14.43 -5.50 -3.95
C LEU A 96 -13.90 -5.38 -2.52
N GLY A 97 -13.13 -4.33 -2.18
CA GLY A 97 -12.57 -4.23 -0.82
C GLY A 97 -12.02 -2.88 -0.38
N PRO A 98 -11.68 -2.74 0.91
CA PRO A 98 -11.13 -1.52 1.49
C PRO A 98 -9.61 -1.35 1.24
N ILE A 99 -8.93 -2.38 0.73
CA ILE A 99 -7.48 -2.35 0.44
C ILE A 99 -7.27 -1.59 -0.88
N ARG A 100 -7.28 -0.26 -0.79
CA ARG A 100 -7.11 0.66 -1.93
C ARG A 100 -6.73 2.05 -1.43
N GLY A 101 -5.98 2.80 -2.24
CA GLY A 101 -5.50 4.13 -1.91
C GLY A 101 -6.62 5.12 -1.56
N SER A 102 -7.69 5.14 -2.36
CA SER A 102 -8.83 6.04 -2.17
C SER A 102 -9.56 5.83 -0.82
N TYR A 103 -9.65 4.58 -0.36
CA TYR A 103 -10.26 4.26 0.94
C TYR A 103 -9.35 4.72 2.10
N GLY A 104 -8.04 4.55 1.95
CA GLY A 104 -7.06 5.06 2.92
C GLY A 104 -7.14 6.58 3.07
N VAL A 105 -7.16 7.31 1.95
CA VAL A 105 -7.36 8.78 1.93
C VAL A 105 -8.67 9.16 2.61
N GLY A 106 -9.78 8.53 2.23
CA GLY A 106 -11.09 8.78 2.82
C GLY A 106 -11.13 8.55 4.33
N SER A 107 -10.44 7.52 4.82
CA SER A 107 -10.35 7.18 6.25
C SER A 107 -9.60 8.24 7.05
N TRP A 108 -8.49 8.78 6.52
CA TRP A 108 -7.77 9.88 7.16
C TRP A 108 -8.61 11.16 7.25
N ILE A 109 -9.35 11.48 6.19
CA ILE A 109 -10.26 12.63 6.15
C ILE A 109 -11.39 12.46 7.17
N GLN A 110 -12.02 11.28 7.19
CA GLN A 110 -13.11 10.96 8.13
C GLN A 110 -12.63 10.95 9.59
N ALA A 111 -11.36 10.67 9.83
CA ALA A 111 -10.74 10.76 11.15
C ALA A 111 -10.35 12.20 11.56
N GLY A 112 -10.62 13.22 10.73
CA GLY A 112 -10.44 14.64 11.07
C GLY A 112 -9.12 15.25 10.57
N VAL A 113 -8.33 14.56 9.75
CA VAL A 113 -7.16 15.16 9.10
C VAL A 113 -7.59 15.96 7.88
N SER A 114 -7.16 17.22 7.80
CA SER A 114 -7.44 18.05 6.63
C SER A 114 -6.87 17.43 5.36
N PRO A 115 -7.62 17.36 4.24
CA PRO A 115 -7.10 16.86 2.97
C PRO A 115 -5.82 17.57 2.50
N LYS A 116 -5.65 18.86 2.85
CA LYS A 116 -4.46 19.67 2.52
C LYS A 116 -3.18 19.20 3.22
N LYS A 117 -3.31 18.36 4.26
CA LYS A 117 -2.19 17.77 5.00
C LYS A 117 -1.87 16.34 4.52
N LEU A 118 -2.56 15.82 3.51
CA LEU A 118 -2.35 14.47 3.01
C LEU A 118 -1.46 14.51 1.77
N VAL A 119 -0.35 13.78 1.81
CA VAL A 119 0.52 13.54 0.66
C VAL A 119 0.38 12.09 0.25
N LEU A 120 -0.20 11.83 -0.93
CA LEU A 120 -0.38 10.47 -1.44
C LEU A 120 0.96 9.90 -1.90
N GLY A 121 1.40 8.82 -1.27
CA GLY A 121 2.56 8.07 -1.69
C GLY A 121 2.31 7.32 -3.00
N MET A 122 3.24 7.44 -3.94
CA MET A 122 3.21 6.76 -5.23
C MET A 122 4.50 5.93 -5.38
N PRO A 123 4.41 4.60 -5.56
CA PRO A 123 5.59 3.76 -5.66
C PRO A 123 6.26 3.90 -7.02
N LEU A 124 7.60 3.98 -7.03
CA LEU A 124 8.45 3.89 -8.22
C LEU A 124 9.10 2.51 -8.33
N TYR A 125 8.36 1.50 -7.92
CA TYR A 125 8.72 0.08 -7.94
C TYR A 125 7.44 -0.75 -8.10
N GLY A 126 7.62 -2.04 -8.31
CA GLY A 126 6.54 -3.02 -8.36
C GLY A 126 7.00 -4.35 -7.77
N TYR A 127 6.12 -5.34 -7.83
CA TYR A 127 6.43 -6.71 -7.39
C TYR A 127 6.24 -7.68 -8.54
N ALA A 128 7.09 -8.70 -8.58
CA ALA A 128 7.05 -9.73 -9.60
C ALA A 128 6.60 -11.07 -9.01
N TRP A 129 5.59 -11.65 -9.65
CA TRP A 129 5.04 -12.96 -9.37
C TRP A 129 5.44 -13.96 -10.45
N GLN A 130 5.67 -15.19 -10.01
CA GLN A 130 5.76 -16.35 -10.88
C GLN A 130 4.35 -16.89 -11.09
N LEU A 131 3.82 -16.83 -12.30
CA LEU A 131 2.53 -17.40 -12.67
C LEU A 131 2.58 -18.92 -12.55
N ALA A 132 1.53 -19.50 -11.97
CA ALA A 132 1.35 -20.96 -11.93
C ALA A 132 0.79 -21.51 -13.25
N ASP A 133 0.08 -20.68 -14.02
CA ASP A 133 -0.46 -21.01 -15.34
C ASP A 133 -0.18 -19.86 -16.32
N THR A 134 0.62 -20.13 -17.35
CA THR A 134 0.96 -19.16 -18.38
C THR A 134 -0.21 -18.79 -19.28
N ASN A 135 -1.37 -19.44 -19.18
CA ASN A 135 -2.59 -19.06 -19.91
C ASN A 135 -3.45 -18.04 -19.14
N ASN A 136 -3.12 -17.74 -17.89
CA ASN A 136 -3.81 -16.76 -17.06
C ASN A 136 -2.82 -15.69 -16.57
N GLN A 137 -2.83 -14.53 -17.23
CA GLN A 137 -1.90 -13.42 -16.95
C GLN A 137 -2.62 -12.16 -16.46
N GLY A 138 -3.89 -12.31 -16.06
CA GLY A 138 -4.70 -11.22 -15.53
C GLY A 138 -4.37 -10.87 -14.08
N LEU A 139 -5.18 -9.96 -13.52
CA LEU A 139 -5.25 -9.79 -12.08
C LEU A 139 -5.89 -11.04 -11.45
N LEU A 140 -5.50 -11.34 -10.21
CA LEU A 140 -5.94 -12.50 -9.44
C LEU A 140 -5.58 -13.85 -10.09
N ALA A 141 -4.64 -13.86 -11.03
CA ALA A 141 -4.12 -15.08 -11.62
C ALA A 141 -3.34 -15.89 -10.57
N PRO A 142 -3.49 -17.23 -10.52
CA PRO A 142 -2.72 -18.06 -9.60
C PRO A 142 -1.20 -17.88 -9.77
N ALA A 143 -0.50 -17.75 -8.65
CA ALA A 143 0.93 -17.50 -8.64
C ALA A 143 1.68 -18.37 -7.60
N ASP A 144 2.87 -18.83 -8.00
CA ASP A 144 3.76 -19.69 -7.25
C ASP A 144 4.89 -18.90 -6.56
N GLY A 145 4.54 -17.71 -6.07
CA GLY A 145 5.44 -16.87 -5.28
C GLY A 145 6.24 -15.86 -6.11
N PRO A 146 7.35 -15.35 -5.56
CA PRO A 146 8.08 -14.23 -6.13
C PRO A 146 9.04 -14.59 -7.26
N VAL A 147 9.30 -13.61 -8.12
CA VAL A 147 10.41 -13.63 -9.08
C VAL A 147 11.46 -12.59 -8.66
N GLY A 148 12.73 -12.98 -8.66
CA GLY A 148 13.87 -12.12 -8.29
C GLY A 148 14.52 -12.49 -6.95
N SER A 149 15.53 -11.71 -6.55
CA SER A 149 16.29 -11.92 -5.32
C SER A 149 16.20 -10.69 -4.40
N GLY A 150 16.35 -10.88 -3.08
CA GLY A 150 16.38 -9.78 -2.11
C GLY A 150 15.00 -9.42 -1.57
N ASN A 151 14.65 -8.12 -1.54
CA ASN A 151 13.37 -7.63 -1.01
C ASN A 151 12.18 -7.81 -1.98
N MET A 152 12.35 -8.56 -3.06
CA MET A 152 11.30 -9.02 -3.98
C MET A 152 10.63 -7.89 -4.80
N ALA A 153 11.01 -6.64 -4.54
CA ALA A 153 10.59 -5.46 -5.28
C ALA A 153 11.52 -5.19 -6.47
N MET A 154 10.93 -4.83 -7.60
CA MET A 154 11.64 -4.38 -8.80
C MET A 154 11.46 -2.88 -8.97
N ARG A 155 12.56 -2.14 -9.09
CA ARG A 155 12.53 -0.69 -9.37
C ARG A 155 11.94 -0.44 -10.74
N TYR A 156 11.30 0.70 -10.93
CA TYR A 156 10.66 1.05 -12.21
C TYR A 156 11.61 0.90 -13.43
N GLY A 157 12.89 1.28 -13.29
CA GLY A 157 13.88 1.09 -14.35
C GLY A 157 14.15 -0.38 -14.71
N GLU A 158 14.14 -1.28 -13.73
CA GLU A 158 14.30 -2.73 -13.95
C GLU A 158 13.07 -3.32 -14.64
N ILE A 159 11.88 -2.81 -14.30
CA ILE A 159 10.63 -3.20 -14.94
C ILE A 159 10.63 -2.77 -16.42
N LEU A 160 11.08 -1.55 -16.72
CA LEU A 160 11.24 -1.09 -18.10
C LEU A 160 12.26 -1.94 -18.88
N GLY A 161 13.37 -2.32 -18.24
CA GLY A 161 14.35 -3.26 -18.81
C GLY A 161 13.71 -4.61 -19.15
N PHE A 162 12.99 -5.21 -18.19
CA PHE A 162 12.25 -6.45 -18.40
C PHE A 162 11.27 -6.37 -19.58
N ILE A 163 10.50 -5.28 -19.65
CA ILE A 163 9.54 -5.05 -20.75
C ILE A 163 10.25 -5.03 -22.10
N ALA A 164 11.36 -4.30 -22.21
CA ALA A 164 12.10 -4.16 -23.46
C ALA A 164 12.78 -5.48 -23.88
N GLU A 165 13.47 -6.14 -22.97
CA GLU A 165 14.23 -7.37 -23.23
C GLU A 165 13.33 -8.55 -23.61
N ASN A 166 12.20 -8.70 -22.90
CA ASN A 166 11.30 -9.85 -23.06
C ASN A 166 10.11 -9.57 -23.98
N LYS A 167 10.02 -8.35 -24.55
CA LYS A 167 8.86 -7.88 -25.32
C LYS A 167 7.56 -8.10 -24.55
N ALA A 168 7.59 -7.80 -23.25
CA ALA A 168 6.49 -8.09 -22.35
C ALA A 168 5.23 -7.33 -22.76
N ALA A 169 4.07 -7.98 -22.64
CA ALA A 169 2.80 -7.30 -22.80
C ALA A 169 2.58 -6.37 -21.61
N THR A 170 2.15 -5.14 -21.87
CA THR A 170 1.86 -4.14 -20.83
C THR A 170 0.37 -3.82 -20.82
N VAL A 171 -0.23 -3.79 -19.63
CA VAL A 171 -1.65 -3.50 -19.45
C VAL A 171 -1.82 -2.37 -18.45
N TYR A 172 -2.60 -1.36 -18.83
CA TYR A 172 -3.16 -0.38 -17.91
C TYR A 172 -4.58 -0.79 -17.57
N ASN A 173 -4.87 -0.95 -16.28
CA ASN A 173 -6.22 -1.20 -15.80
C ASN A 173 -6.81 0.09 -15.22
N GLY A 174 -7.70 0.73 -15.98
CA GLY A 174 -8.35 1.98 -15.56
C GLY A 174 -9.35 1.83 -14.41
N THR A 175 -9.86 0.62 -14.16
CA THR A 175 -10.79 0.35 -13.05
C THR A 175 -10.09 0.46 -11.70
N ILE A 176 -8.86 -0.07 -11.60
CA ILE A 176 -8.07 -0.01 -10.35
C ILE A 176 -6.98 1.07 -10.37
N VAL A 177 -6.75 1.69 -11.53
CA VAL A 177 -5.73 2.70 -11.80
C VAL A 177 -4.33 2.19 -11.41
N SER A 178 -3.93 1.12 -12.09
CA SER A 178 -2.61 0.48 -11.92
C SER A 178 -2.17 -0.12 -13.25
N ASN A 179 -0.87 -0.37 -13.39
CA ASN A 179 -0.30 -1.10 -14.50
C ASN A 179 0.13 -2.51 -14.06
N TYR A 180 0.23 -3.41 -15.04
CA TYR A 180 1.01 -4.62 -14.91
C TYR A 180 1.61 -5.01 -16.26
N CYS A 181 2.65 -5.83 -16.25
CA CYS A 181 3.22 -6.42 -17.45
C CYS A 181 3.50 -7.90 -17.25
N TYR A 182 3.61 -8.65 -18.33
CA TYR A 182 3.92 -10.07 -18.25
C TYR A 182 4.66 -10.58 -19.48
N ALA A 183 5.54 -11.56 -19.25
CA ALA A 183 6.21 -12.33 -20.29
C ALA A 183 6.57 -13.72 -19.74
N GLY A 184 6.27 -14.77 -20.51
CA GLY A 184 6.44 -16.16 -20.05
C GLY A 184 5.65 -16.40 -18.77
N THR A 185 6.35 -16.80 -17.71
CA THR A 185 5.75 -17.02 -16.39
C THR A 185 5.89 -15.83 -15.45
N THR A 186 6.53 -14.73 -15.84
CA THR A 186 6.72 -13.58 -14.96
C THR A 186 5.61 -12.57 -15.18
N TRP A 187 4.97 -12.17 -14.08
CA TRP A 187 3.96 -11.12 -14.04
C TRP A 187 4.40 -10.04 -13.05
N ILE A 188 4.36 -8.76 -13.44
CA ILE A 188 4.85 -7.66 -12.61
C ILE A 188 3.76 -6.61 -12.46
N GLY A 189 3.32 -6.35 -11.23
CA GLY A 189 2.37 -5.29 -10.90
C GLY A 189 3.11 -4.02 -10.48
N TYR A 190 2.78 -2.88 -11.10
CA TYR A 190 3.49 -1.61 -10.90
C TYR A 190 2.63 -0.39 -11.25
N ASP A 191 3.14 0.81 -10.99
CA ASP A 191 2.60 2.05 -11.54
C ASP A 191 3.39 2.52 -12.76
N GLY A 192 2.72 2.66 -13.90
CA GLY A 192 3.25 3.29 -15.10
C GLY A 192 2.77 4.74 -15.26
N THR A 193 3.25 5.42 -16.29
CA THR A 193 2.92 6.84 -16.58
C THR A 193 1.42 7.13 -16.56
N GLN A 194 0.58 6.24 -17.11
CA GLN A 194 -0.88 6.41 -17.13
C GLN A 194 -1.49 6.37 -15.72
N SER A 195 -1.14 5.34 -14.93
CA SER A 195 -1.62 5.23 -13.54
C SER A 195 -1.15 6.39 -12.65
N ILE A 196 0.11 6.83 -12.79
CA ILE A 196 0.64 7.99 -12.05
C ILE A 196 -0.12 9.27 -12.44
N SER A 197 -0.32 9.51 -13.74
CA SER A 197 -1.07 10.68 -14.22
C SER A 197 -2.51 10.71 -13.67
N ALA A 198 -3.17 9.56 -13.66
CA ALA A 198 -4.51 9.41 -13.09
C ALA A 198 -4.52 9.62 -11.56
N LYS A 199 -3.54 9.08 -10.83
CA LYS A 199 -3.39 9.29 -9.37
C LYS A 199 -3.09 10.75 -9.02
N VAL A 200 -2.26 11.43 -9.81
CA VAL A 200 -2.01 12.87 -9.68
C VAL A 200 -3.29 13.67 -9.95
N SER A 201 -4.11 13.24 -10.92
CA SER A 201 -5.38 13.89 -11.21
C SER A 201 -6.41 13.69 -10.09
N TYR A 202 -6.38 12.55 -9.40
CA TYR A 202 -7.22 12.26 -8.24
C TYR A 202 -6.93 13.15 -7.02
N ILE A 203 -5.66 13.54 -6.81
CA ILE A 203 -5.24 14.35 -5.64
C ILE A 203 -5.32 15.87 -5.85
N LYS A 204 -5.68 16.33 -7.05
CA LYS A 204 -5.92 17.75 -7.34
C LYS A 204 -7.29 18.20 -6.82
#